data_AF-A0A2S9INK6-F1
#
_entry.id   AF-A0A2S9INK6-F1
#
_cell.length_a   1.000
_cell.length_b   1.000
_cell.length_c   1.000
_cell.angle_alpha   90.00
_cell.angle_beta   90.00
_cell.angle_gamma   90.00
#
_symmetry.space_group_name_H-M   'P 1'
#
loop_
_entity.id
_entity.type
_entity.pdbx_description
1 polymer ?
#
loop_
_entity_poly.entity_id
_entity_poly.type
_entity_poly.pdbx_seq_one_letter_code
_entity_poly.pdbx_strand_id
1 'polypeptide(L)'
;MARGGKRIGAGRKPGAATKRTRAIADQASAEGMTPLEVMLKAMREHADKKDWDAAASVAKDAAPYMHAKLASVQHSGPKGGPIQTIDLSNVSADDLERLESLFGPLAGGSGGDDEGDTSGKGTPAG
;
A
#
# COMPACT_ATOMS: atom_id res chain seq x y z
N MET A 1 -48.53 -12.29 13.03
CA MET A 1 -47.37 -11.55 13.60
C MET A 1 -46.46 -11.13 12.45
N ALA A 2 -46.30 -9.82 12.19
CA ALA A 2 -45.48 -9.32 11.07
C ALA A 2 -43.99 -9.30 11.47
N ARG A 3 -43.12 -9.97 10.69
CA ARG A 3 -41.66 -9.99 10.92
C ARG A 3 -41.04 -8.66 10.48
N GLY A 4 -40.14 -8.11 11.30
CA GLY A 4 -39.53 -6.79 11.10
C GLY A 4 -38.84 -6.64 9.73
N GLY A 5 -39.30 -5.67 8.95
CA GLY A 5 -38.74 -5.32 7.64
C GLY A 5 -37.49 -4.43 7.74
N LYS A 6 -36.75 -4.36 6.63
CA LYS A 6 -35.53 -3.56 6.46
C LYS A 6 -35.80 -2.08 6.78
N ARG A 7 -35.07 -1.52 7.73
CA ARG A 7 -35.05 -0.07 8.02
C ARG A 7 -33.73 0.54 7.51
N ILE A 8 -33.73 1.83 7.19
CA ILE A 8 -32.49 2.56 6.87
C ILE A 8 -31.57 2.50 8.09
N GLY A 9 -30.35 1.96 7.92
CA GLY A 9 -29.42 1.69 9.02
C GLY A 9 -29.65 0.38 9.78
N ALA A 10 -30.67 -0.42 9.44
CA ALA A 10 -30.84 -1.75 10.01
C ALA A 10 -30.00 -2.78 9.25
N GLY A 11 -29.19 -3.52 10.01
CA GLY A 11 -28.27 -4.51 9.48
C GLY A 11 -26.95 -4.47 10.23
N ARG A 12 -26.12 -5.48 10.01
CA ARG A 12 -24.76 -5.51 10.55
C ARG A 12 -23.87 -4.58 9.74
N LYS A 13 -22.98 -3.82 10.40
CA LYS A 13 -21.97 -2.99 9.72
C LYS A 13 -21.19 -3.85 8.71
N PRO A 14 -21.06 -3.43 7.44
CA PRO A 14 -20.30 -4.17 6.45
C PRO A 14 -18.84 -4.30 6.92
N GLY A 15 -18.27 -5.50 6.78
CA GLY A 15 -16.88 -5.79 7.18
C GLY A 15 -16.63 -6.06 8.67
N ALA A 16 -17.59 -5.83 9.57
CA ALA A 16 -17.40 -6.14 10.98
C ALA A 16 -17.43 -7.66 11.18
N ALA A 17 -16.29 -8.31 11.48
CA ALA A 17 -16.24 -9.73 11.84
C ALA A 17 -17.22 -10.04 13.00
N THR A 18 -17.87 -11.22 12.99
CA THR A 18 -18.71 -11.57 14.16
C THR A 18 -17.79 -11.87 15.32
N LYS A 19 -18.29 -11.72 16.56
CA LYS A 19 -17.59 -12.24 17.74
C LYS A 19 -17.11 -13.69 17.55
N ARG A 20 -17.92 -14.53 16.89
CA ARG A 20 -17.58 -15.92 16.57
C ARG A 20 -16.42 -16.03 15.57
N THR A 21 -16.42 -15.25 14.50
CA THR A 21 -15.35 -15.28 13.48
C THR A 21 -14.00 -14.86 14.06
N ARG A 22 -14.01 -13.85 14.95
CA ARG A 22 -12.79 -13.41 15.64
C ARG A 22 -12.30 -14.47 16.62
N ALA A 23 -13.17 -15.05 17.44
CA ALA A 23 -12.81 -16.12 18.36
C ALA A 23 -12.18 -17.34 17.65
N ILE A 24 -12.69 -17.73 16.48
CA ILE A 24 -12.11 -18.83 15.69
C ILE A 24 -10.71 -18.47 15.18
N ALA A 25 -10.52 -17.24 14.70
CA ALA A 25 -9.21 -16.77 14.24
C ALA A 25 -8.20 -16.71 15.40
N ASP A 26 -8.62 -16.20 16.55
CA ASP A 26 -7.80 -16.12 17.76
C ASP A 26 -7.43 -17.53 18.27
N GLN A 27 -8.39 -18.46 18.26
CA GLN A 27 -8.17 -19.86 18.61
C GLN A 27 -7.21 -20.56 17.63
N ALA A 28 -7.41 -20.40 16.33
CA ALA A 28 -6.53 -20.96 15.31
C ALA A 28 -5.09 -20.40 15.42
N SER A 29 -4.97 -19.13 15.81
CA SER A 29 -3.66 -18.50 16.08
C SER A 29 -3.01 -19.07 17.34
N ALA A 30 -3.79 -19.39 18.38
CA ALA A 30 -3.29 -20.03 19.59
C ALA A 30 -2.89 -21.50 19.38
N GLU A 31 -3.61 -22.21 18.49
CA GLU A 31 -3.36 -23.61 18.14
C GLU A 31 -2.25 -23.80 17.09
N GLY A 32 -1.76 -22.72 16.47
CA GLY A 32 -0.76 -22.79 15.40
C GLY A 32 -1.27 -23.43 14.10
N MET A 33 -2.58 -23.34 13.85
CA MET A 33 -3.22 -23.78 12.61
C MET A 33 -3.87 -22.59 11.88
N THR A 34 -3.11 -21.52 11.72
CA THR A 34 -3.49 -20.42 10.85
C THR A 34 -3.40 -20.83 9.37
N PRO A 35 -4.17 -20.20 8.47
CA PRO A 35 -4.04 -20.45 7.03
C PRO A 35 -2.60 -20.28 6.51
N LEU A 36 -1.84 -19.31 7.07
CA LEU A 36 -0.44 -19.10 6.70
C LEU A 36 0.44 -20.29 7.10
N GLU A 37 0.28 -20.83 8.30
CA GLU A 37 1.06 -21.99 8.74
C GLU A 37 0.77 -23.23 7.91
N VAL A 38 -0.50 -23.44 7.52
CA VAL A 38 -0.87 -24.53 6.61
C VAL A 38 -0.18 -24.37 5.25
N MET A 39 -0.19 -23.17 4.67
CA MET A 39 0.51 -22.88 3.41
C MET A 39 2.02 -23.13 3.55
N LEU A 40 2.65 -22.65 4.63
CA LEU A 40 4.09 -22.84 4.84
C LEU A 40 4.46 -24.32 5.04
N LYS A 41 3.63 -25.10 5.74
CA LYS A 41 3.86 -26.53 5.94
C LYS A 41 3.72 -27.31 4.62
N ALA A 42 2.67 -27.05 3.85
CA ALA A 42 2.48 -27.68 2.55
C ALA A 42 3.63 -27.33 1.58
N MET A 43 4.01 -26.06 1.52
CA MET A 43 5.15 -25.60 0.71
C MET A 43 6.43 -26.35 1.05
N ARG A 44 6.75 -26.52 2.35
CA ARG A 44 7.93 -27.26 2.81
C ARG A 44 7.85 -28.74 2.43
N GLU A 45 6.71 -29.38 2.60
CA GLU A 45 6.55 -30.80 2.25
C GLU A 45 6.72 -31.05 0.74
N HIS A 46 6.23 -30.15 -0.12
CA HIS A 46 6.48 -30.22 -1.56
C HIS A 46 7.95 -29.98 -1.91
N ALA A 47 8.61 -29.02 -1.25
CA ALA A 47 10.03 -28.76 -1.43
C ALA A 47 10.90 -29.97 -1.02
N ASP A 48 10.57 -30.63 0.09
CA ASP A 48 11.26 -31.84 0.57
C ASP A 48 11.13 -33.00 -0.44
N LYS A 49 9.97 -33.10 -1.11
CA LYS A 49 9.72 -34.05 -2.21
C LYS A 49 10.36 -33.63 -3.54
N LYS A 50 11.03 -32.48 -3.60
CA LYS A 50 11.59 -31.85 -4.82
C LYS A 50 10.54 -31.53 -5.90
N ASP A 51 9.29 -31.38 -5.48
CA ASP A 51 8.18 -30.95 -6.33
C ASP A 51 8.09 -29.42 -6.30
N TRP A 52 9.00 -28.79 -7.02
CA TRP A 52 9.17 -27.34 -6.99
C TRP A 52 8.00 -26.58 -7.59
N ASP A 53 7.30 -27.15 -8.57
CA ASP A 53 6.14 -26.50 -9.20
C ASP A 53 4.99 -26.35 -8.20
N ALA A 54 4.69 -27.42 -7.45
CA ALA A 54 3.69 -27.37 -6.38
C ALA A 54 4.13 -26.44 -5.25
N ALA A 55 5.41 -26.51 -4.83
CA ALA A 55 5.93 -25.62 -3.79
C ALA A 55 5.84 -24.14 -4.19
N ALA A 56 6.17 -23.81 -5.45
CA ALA A 56 6.09 -22.45 -5.97
C ALA A 56 4.65 -21.93 -6.03
N SER A 57 3.67 -22.79 -6.35
CA SER A 57 2.25 -22.41 -6.33
C SER A 57 1.80 -21.97 -4.94
N VAL A 58 2.17 -22.72 -3.90
CA VAL A 58 1.82 -22.39 -2.51
C VAL A 58 2.60 -21.17 -2.02
N ALA A 59 3.86 -21.03 -2.44
CA ALA A 59 4.69 -19.87 -2.11
C ALA A 59 4.07 -18.56 -2.64
N LYS A 60 3.49 -18.58 -3.85
CA LYS A 60 2.79 -17.44 -4.43
C LYS A 60 1.60 -17.00 -3.58
N ASP A 61 0.84 -17.94 -3.05
CA ASP A 61 -0.33 -17.65 -2.20
C ASP A 61 0.08 -17.15 -0.81
N ALA A 62 1.22 -17.62 -0.29
CA ALA A 62 1.77 -17.16 0.99
C ALA A 62 2.46 -15.79 0.89
N ALA A 63 2.99 -15.42 -0.28
CA ALA A 63 3.80 -14.22 -0.48
C ALA A 63 3.18 -12.90 0.03
N PRO A 64 1.87 -12.61 -0.16
CA PRO A 64 1.26 -11.36 0.33
C PRO A 64 1.32 -11.17 1.85
N TYR A 65 1.45 -12.28 2.60
CA TYR A 65 1.50 -12.26 4.06
C TYR A 65 2.93 -12.18 4.62
N MET A 66 3.92 -12.54 3.81
CA MET A 66 5.34 -12.60 4.22
C MET A 66 6.18 -11.47 3.61
N HIS A 67 5.80 -11.01 2.42
CA HIS A 67 6.51 -9.99 1.67
C HIS A 67 5.57 -8.82 1.42
N ALA A 68 5.88 -7.68 2.02
CA ALA A 68 5.17 -6.44 1.73
C ALA A 68 5.21 -6.20 0.21
N LYS A 69 4.05 -6.12 -0.42
CA LYS A 69 3.97 -5.73 -1.82
C LYS A 69 4.48 -4.29 -1.93
N LEU A 70 5.36 -4.02 -2.90
CA LEU A 70 5.72 -2.66 -3.28
C LEU A 70 4.43 -1.83 -3.38
N ALA A 71 4.33 -0.80 -2.55
CA ALA A 71 3.22 0.13 -2.62
C ALA A 71 3.21 0.72 -4.03
N SER A 72 2.09 0.64 -4.74
CA SER A 72 1.95 1.34 -6.01
C SER A 72 1.81 2.82 -5.71
N VAL A 73 2.93 3.53 -5.62
CA VAL A 73 2.91 5.00 -5.53
C VAL A 73 2.38 5.51 -6.86
N GLN A 74 1.23 6.17 -6.81
CA GLN A 74 0.61 6.73 -8.00
C GLN A 74 1.30 8.06 -8.34
N HIS A 75 2.22 8.06 -9.31
CA HIS A 75 2.84 9.28 -9.86
C HIS A 75 1.96 9.94 -10.93
N SER A 76 0.66 10.04 -10.69
CA SER A 76 -0.26 10.73 -11.58
C SER A 76 -1.24 11.58 -10.79
N GLY A 77 -1.72 12.64 -11.42
CA GLY A 77 -2.77 13.50 -10.89
C GLY A 77 -4.11 12.76 -10.77
N PRO A 78 -5.15 13.47 -10.31
CA PRO A 78 -6.49 12.91 -10.15
C PRO A 78 -6.94 12.15 -11.41
N LYS A 79 -7.46 10.94 -11.22
CA LYS A 79 -7.92 10.03 -12.31
C LYS A 79 -6.83 9.58 -13.29
N GLY A 80 -5.56 9.55 -12.89
CA GLY A 80 -4.47 9.14 -13.76
C GLY A 80 -4.01 10.22 -14.75
N GLY A 81 -4.48 11.46 -14.56
CA GLY A 81 -4.09 12.59 -15.39
C GLY A 81 -2.66 13.09 -15.11
N PRO A 82 -2.16 14.06 -15.90
CA PRO A 82 -0.90 14.73 -15.61
C PRO A 82 -0.90 15.33 -14.20
N ILE A 83 0.28 15.39 -13.57
CA ILE A 83 0.46 16.13 -12.33
C ILE A 83 0.17 17.61 -12.64
N GLN A 84 -0.75 18.21 -11.89
CA GLN A 84 -1.09 19.62 -12.07
C GLN A 84 0.08 20.47 -11.56
N THR A 85 0.65 21.26 -12.45
CA THR A 85 1.70 22.24 -12.13
C THR A 85 1.10 23.64 -12.23
N ILE A 86 1.45 24.52 -11.29
CA ILE A 86 1.07 25.94 -11.31
C ILE A 86 2.34 26.73 -11.60
N ASP A 87 2.31 27.59 -12.62
CA ASP A 87 3.41 28.50 -12.92
C ASP A 87 3.37 29.69 -11.95
N LEU A 88 4.46 29.88 -11.22
CA LEU A 88 4.61 30.94 -10.21
C LEU A 88 5.57 32.05 -10.67
N SER A 89 5.99 32.07 -11.94
CA SER A 89 6.99 33.01 -12.47
C SER A 89 6.60 34.50 -12.33
N ASN A 90 5.31 34.80 -12.13
CA ASN A 90 4.80 36.16 -11.98
C ASN A 90 4.44 36.56 -10.54
N VAL A 91 4.80 35.72 -9.55
CA VAL A 91 4.54 36.01 -8.13
C VAL A 91 5.67 36.86 -7.56
N SER A 92 5.35 37.79 -6.65
CA SER A 92 6.36 38.62 -5.97
C SER A 92 7.21 37.80 -5.00
N ALA A 93 8.44 38.25 -4.72
CA ALA A 93 9.33 37.55 -3.78
C ALA A 93 8.70 37.42 -2.38
N ASP A 94 8.06 38.49 -1.90
CA ASP A 94 7.39 38.53 -0.59
C ASP A 94 6.22 37.52 -0.51
N ASP A 95 5.46 37.34 -1.59
CA ASP A 95 4.37 36.37 -1.62
C ASP A 95 4.88 34.93 -1.72
N LEU A 96 6.04 34.73 -2.36
CA LEU A 96 6.70 33.43 -2.43
C LEU A 96 7.19 32.99 -1.04
N GLU A 97 7.79 33.89 -0.26
CA GLU A 97 8.20 33.63 1.13
C GLU A 97 7.02 33.24 2.03
N ARG A 98 5.86 33.89 1.84
CA ARG A 98 4.63 33.55 2.57
C ARG A 98 4.13 32.14 2.23
N LEU A 99 4.20 31.74 0.97
CA LEU A 99 3.83 30.39 0.52
C LEU A 99 4.80 29.34 1.08
N GLU A 100 6.10 29.62 1.06
CA GLU A 100 7.11 28.72 1.63
C GLU A 100 6.92 28.54 3.14
N SER A 101 6.64 29.61 3.88
CA SER A 101 6.34 29.54 5.32
C SER A 101 5.10 28.67 5.61
N LEU A 102 4.06 28.75 4.76
CA LEU A 102 2.82 28.00 4.95
C LEU A 102 2.92 26.52 4.55
N PHE A 103 3.63 26.22 3.45
CA PHE A 103 3.65 24.88 2.84
C PHE A 103 4.99 24.15 2.96
N GLY A 104 6.07 24.80 3.36
CA GLY A 104 7.39 24.20 3.57
C GLY A 104 7.37 22.97 4.48
N PRO A 105 6.67 23.00 5.64
CA PRO A 105 6.54 21.84 6.51
C PRO A 105 5.79 20.65 5.87
N LEU A 106 4.92 20.90 4.88
CA LEU A 106 4.20 19.86 4.14
C LEU A 106 5.07 19.23 3.05
N ALA A 107 5.98 20.00 2.45
CA ALA A 107 6.91 19.52 1.43
C ALA A 107 8.03 18.63 2.00
N GLY A 108 8.39 18.79 3.27
CA GLY A 108 9.43 18.00 3.96
C GLY A 108 8.98 16.60 4.44
N GLY A 109 7.77 16.15 4.11
CA GLY A 109 7.23 14.86 4.51
C GLY A 109 7.83 13.68 3.77
N SER A 110 9.05 13.26 4.17
CA SER A 110 9.64 11.94 3.89
C SER A 110 9.89 11.61 2.41
N GLY A 111 10.92 12.24 1.84
CA GLY A 111 11.62 11.80 0.63
C GLY A 111 13.08 12.20 0.79
N GLY A 112 13.91 11.28 1.29
CA GLY A 112 15.34 11.49 1.37
C GLY A 112 15.96 11.18 0.01
N ASP A 113 16.00 12.16 -0.88
CA ASP A 113 16.76 12.13 -2.12
C ASP A 113 17.45 13.48 -2.34
N ASP A 114 18.34 13.80 -1.40
CA ASP A 114 19.46 14.71 -1.66
C ASP A 114 20.51 13.95 -2.47
N GLU A 115 20.31 13.87 -3.79
CA GLU A 115 21.35 13.48 -4.73
C GLU A 115 21.65 14.67 -5.64
N GLY A 116 22.52 15.54 -5.13
CA GLY A 116 23.15 16.58 -5.94
C GLY A 116 24.09 15.94 -6.96
N ASP A 117 23.76 16.05 -8.25
CA ASP A 117 24.78 16.04 -9.30
C ASP A 117 24.61 17.26 -10.20
N THR A 118 25.45 18.26 -9.95
CA THR A 118 25.61 19.44 -10.80
C THR A 118 26.70 19.12 -11.81
N SER A 119 26.37 18.90 -13.08
CA SER A 119 27.36 19.09 -14.14
C SER A 119 26.71 19.41 -15.48
N GLY A 120 26.49 20.70 -15.70
CA GLY A 120 26.37 21.24 -17.04
C GLY A 120 27.76 21.40 -17.68
N LYS A 121 27.96 20.87 -18.88
CA LYS A 121 28.76 21.53 -19.93
C LYS A 121 28.16 21.23 -21.30
N GLY A 122 27.56 22.27 -21.88
CA GLY A 122 27.25 22.31 -23.30
C GLY A 122 28.53 22.41 -24.13
N THR A 123 28.50 21.82 -25.31
CA THR A 123 29.39 22.16 -26.43
C THR A 123 28.54 22.09 -27.70
N PRO A 124 28.33 23.19 -28.44
CA PRO A 124 27.85 23.11 -29.81
C PRO A 124 29.03 22.89 -30.74
N ALA A 125 29.00 21.80 -31.52
CA ALA A 125 29.68 21.70 -32.81
C ALA A 125 28.54 21.83 -33.85
N GLY A 126 28.57 22.76 -34.80
CA GLY A 126 29.66 23.09 -35.71
C GLY A 126 29.13 22.77 -37.09
#